data_AF-A0A167SD96-F1
#
_entry.id   AF-A0A167SD96-F1
#
_cell.length_a   1.000
_cell.length_b   1.000
_cell.length_c   1.000
_cell.angle_alpha   90.00
_cell.angle_beta   90.00
_cell.angle_gamma   90.00
#
_symmetry.space_group_name_H-M   'P 1'
#
loop_
_entity.id
_entity.type
_entity.pdbx_description
1 polymer ?
#
loop_
_entity_poly.entity_id
_entity_poly.type
_entity_poly.pdbx_seq_one_letter_code
_entity_poly.pdbx_strand_id
1 'polypeptide(L)'
;MKNVIRIANPAAVMSGVLDLFMAQPFGSRSLLQRIFSLTLNDSIKDFQKSIDSLASKVEDTVLTQKLKSFADAEENIKNDIRAEAVADDVDIIVAILRSELLSPELTPDQVGKVFNGYVAWNNAVEHVDLEMQQGAQWFAHMKQLLKLYTRQRDKAMMLSIVEEPVTLQLFRDLFTIFYEPLVRVYKSANVYNSITDFALFADDAISVIESAQRQDASADPNQTVQAFIDLCARHEANFYKFIHEVHQHDNGLFQSLMGWIEEILDFLRNGPAGGKMDINALFQGAAGVGQIDKDLALAEINQLIKWHEDRKRWHLNKTRQKMAAEGTSAETMPGAATFRGSDFGLDEADLEDLTISDEASDASDEDSGDEDMDDPIAVERRRRIKKQDQLRRTAGEPVKPVVTEILKLADPFGIMLRHVLAD
;
A
#
# COMPACT_ATOMS: atom_id res chain seq x y z
N MET A 1 -17.38 -31.71 -3.26
CA MET A 1 -16.46 -31.57 -2.12
C MET A 1 -17.01 -32.16 -0.82
N LYS A 2 -18.23 -31.81 -0.37
CA LYS A 2 -18.84 -32.29 0.89
C LYS A 2 -18.74 -33.82 1.13
N ASN A 3 -19.11 -34.64 0.15
CA ASN A 3 -19.01 -36.11 0.26
C ASN A 3 -17.57 -36.66 0.18
N VAL A 4 -16.64 -35.91 -0.42
CA VAL A 4 -15.23 -36.29 -0.52
C VAL A 4 -14.54 -36.07 0.83
N ILE A 5 -14.81 -34.95 1.50
CA ILE A 5 -14.25 -34.62 2.83
C ILE A 5 -14.84 -35.50 3.93
N ARG A 6 -16.09 -35.96 3.80
CA ARG A 6 -16.72 -36.90 4.74
C ARG A 6 -16.06 -38.28 4.76
N ILE A 7 -15.42 -38.69 3.65
CA ILE A 7 -14.91 -40.05 3.45
C ILE A 7 -13.37 -40.06 3.35
N ALA A 8 -12.74 -38.95 2.99
CA ALA A 8 -11.30 -38.86 2.81
C ALA A 8 -10.61 -38.09 3.94
N ASN A 9 -9.38 -38.51 4.26
CA ASN A 9 -8.48 -37.83 5.20
C ASN A 9 -8.31 -36.36 4.77
N PRO A 10 -8.66 -35.36 5.61
CA PRO A 10 -8.58 -33.94 5.26
C PRO A 10 -7.21 -33.52 4.71
N ALA A 11 -6.13 -34.09 5.26
CA ALA A 11 -4.76 -33.91 4.77
C ALA A 11 -4.61 -34.34 3.31
N ALA A 12 -5.18 -35.49 2.94
CA ALA A 12 -5.11 -36.06 1.60
C ALA A 12 -6.03 -35.31 0.63
N VAL A 13 -7.18 -34.82 1.09
CA VAL A 13 -8.08 -34.00 0.25
C VAL A 13 -7.40 -32.71 -0.15
N MET A 14 -6.77 -32.03 0.79
CA MET A 14 -6.18 -30.73 0.52
C MET A 14 -4.79 -30.80 -0.11
N SER A 15 -3.99 -31.84 0.17
CA SER A 15 -2.86 -32.19 -0.70
C SER A 15 -3.38 -32.43 -2.12
N GLY A 16 -4.48 -33.17 -2.29
CA GLY A 16 -5.09 -33.40 -3.60
C GLY A 16 -5.62 -32.13 -4.27
N VAL A 17 -6.11 -31.14 -3.52
CA VAL A 17 -6.52 -29.83 -4.04
C VAL A 17 -5.30 -29.01 -4.43
N LEU A 18 -4.29 -28.90 -3.57
CA LEU A 18 -3.03 -28.21 -3.88
C LEU A 18 -2.36 -28.83 -5.10
N ASP A 19 -2.27 -30.15 -5.14
CA ASP A 19 -1.75 -30.90 -6.28
C ASP A 19 -2.61 -30.66 -7.53
N LEU A 20 -3.94 -30.62 -7.43
CA LEU A 20 -4.79 -30.28 -8.58
C LEU A 20 -4.54 -28.87 -9.11
N PHE A 21 -4.44 -27.87 -8.23
CA PHE A 21 -4.27 -26.47 -8.61
C PHE A 21 -2.85 -26.16 -9.08
N MET A 22 -1.85 -26.87 -8.55
CA MET A 22 -0.43 -26.60 -8.76
C MET A 22 0.28 -27.64 -9.62
N ALA A 23 -0.37 -28.76 -9.97
CA ALA A 23 0.22 -29.78 -10.82
C ALA A 23 0.59 -29.20 -12.19
N GLN A 24 1.78 -29.58 -12.64
CA GLN A 24 2.30 -29.26 -13.96
C GLN A 24 2.49 -30.56 -14.75
N PRO A 25 1.41 -31.22 -15.21
CA PRO A 25 1.55 -32.47 -15.95
C PRO A 25 2.37 -32.21 -17.21
N PHE A 26 3.43 -33.00 -17.40
CA PHE A 26 4.36 -32.90 -18.53
C PHE A 26 4.99 -31.50 -18.72
N GLY A 27 5.19 -30.76 -17.62
CA GLY A 27 5.75 -29.40 -17.67
C GLY A 27 4.78 -28.34 -18.20
N SER A 28 3.48 -28.66 -18.31
CA SER A 28 2.46 -27.68 -18.67
C SER A 28 2.13 -26.74 -17.50
N ARG A 29 1.57 -25.57 -17.82
CA ARG A 29 1.11 -24.60 -16.80
C ARG A 29 0.07 -25.22 -15.88
N SER A 30 0.21 -24.96 -14.57
CA SER A 30 -0.75 -25.40 -13.56
C SER A 30 -2.10 -24.71 -13.72
N LEU A 31 -3.15 -25.24 -13.09
CA LEU A 31 -4.48 -24.60 -13.13
C LEU A 31 -4.42 -23.19 -12.54
N LEU A 32 -3.69 -22.99 -11.44
CA LEU A 32 -3.47 -21.69 -10.83
C LEU A 32 -2.79 -20.74 -11.82
N GLN A 33 -1.71 -21.18 -12.46
CA GLN A 33 -1.05 -20.40 -13.51
C GLN A 33 -1.99 -20.07 -14.66
N ARG A 34 -2.85 -21.01 -15.09
CA ARG A 34 -3.82 -20.77 -16.18
C ARG A 34 -4.87 -19.73 -15.81
N ILE A 35 -5.40 -19.75 -14.58
CA ILE A 35 -6.40 -18.78 -14.12
C ILE A 35 -5.78 -17.37 -14.06
N PHE A 36 -4.62 -17.24 -13.44
CA PHE A 36 -3.90 -15.95 -13.40
C PHE A 36 -3.47 -15.50 -14.79
N SER A 37 -2.94 -16.40 -15.63
CA SER A 37 -2.59 -16.05 -17.01
C SER A 37 -3.81 -15.56 -17.79
N LEU A 38 -4.97 -16.20 -17.67
CA LEU A 38 -6.17 -15.79 -18.41
C LEU A 38 -6.62 -14.39 -18.00
N THR A 39 -6.77 -14.16 -16.69
CA THR A 39 -7.22 -12.87 -16.14
C THR A 39 -6.24 -11.72 -16.45
N LEU A 40 -4.93 -11.96 -16.31
CA LEU A 40 -3.91 -10.98 -16.65
C LEU A 40 -3.83 -10.71 -18.15
N ASN A 41 -3.93 -11.75 -18.99
CA ASN A 41 -3.94 -11.55 -20.45
C ASN A 41 -5.15 -10.77 -20.93
N ASP A 42 -6.33 -10.99 -20.36
CA ASP A 42 -7.52 -10.20 -20.72
C ASP A 42 -7.37 -8.74 -20.29
N SER A 43 -6.84 -8.49 -19.09
CA SER A 43 -6.50 -7.13 -18.65
C SER A 43 -5.47 -6.44 -19.56
N ILE A 44 -4.43 -7.16 -19.98
CA ILE A 44 -3.40 -6.65 -20.91
C ILE A 44 -4.01 -6.28 -22.27
N LYS A 45 -4.94 -7.10 -22.78
CA LYS A 45 -5.66 -6.80 -24.03
C LYS A 45 -6.55 -5.58 -23.90
N ASP A 46 -7.23 -5.41 -22.77
CA ASP A 46 -8.09 -4.25 -22.55
C ASP A 46 -7.28 -2.97 -22.44
N PHE A 47 -6.12 -3.00 -21.75
CA PHE A 47 -5.16 -1.90 -21.81
C PHE A 47 -4.66 -1.63 -23.23
N GLN A 48 -4.36 -2.67 -24.01
CA GLN A 48 -3.92 -2.50 -25.40
C GLN A 48 -4.96 -1.77 -26.26
N LYS A 49 -6.25 -2.10 -26.13
CA LYS A 49 -7.33 -1.40 -26.86
C LYS A 49 -7.38 0.09 -26.49
N SER A 50 -7.27 0.41 -25.21
CA SER A 50 -7.25 1.80 -24.72
C SER A 50 -6.00 2.56 -25.18
N ILE A 51 -4.84 1.89 -25.19
CA ILE A 51 -3.58 2.40 -25.73
C ILE A 51 -3.72 2.71 -27.22
N ASP A 52 -4.25 1.77 -28.02
CA ASP A 52 -4.41 1.95 -29.46
C ASP A 52 -5.36 3.12 -29.77
N SER A 53 -6.44 3.25 -28.99
CA SER A 53 -7.36 4.38 -29.11
C SER A 53 -6.68 5.71 -28.81
N LEU A 54 -5.93 5.82 -27.71
CA LEU A 54 -5.24 7.06 -27.33
C LEU A 54 -4.05 7.38 -28.23
N ALA A 55 -3.27 6.38 -28.64
CA ALA A 55 -2.16 6.55 -29.59
C ALA A 55 -2.66 7.11 -30.93
N SER A 56 -3.85 6.70 -31.37
CA SER A 56 -4.48 7.28 -32.57
C SER A 56 -4.91 8.75 -32.41
N LYS A 57 -5.19 9.22 -31.17
CA LYS A 57 -5.48 10.64 -30.89
C LYS A 57 -4.22 11.49 -30.78
N VAL A 58 -3.07 10.91 -30.42
CA VAL A 58 -1.77 11.59 -30.36
C VAL A 58 -1.20 11.83 -31.77
N GLU A 59 -1.46 10.88 -32.68
CA GLU A 59 -1.06 10.90 -34.09
C GLU A 59 0.45 11.04 -34.32
N ASP A 60 1.28 10.52 -33.41
CA ASP A 60 2.74 10.55 -33.55
C ASP A 60 3.37 9.24 -33.02
N THR A 61 3.89 8.42 -33.94
CA THR A 61 4.46 7.11 -33.61
C THR A 61 5.79 7.21 -32.87
N VAL A 62 6.58 8.27 -33.08
CA VAL A 62 7.87 8.47 -32.43
C VAL A 62 7.65 8.79 -30.96
N LEU A 63 6.71 9.70 -30.68
CA LEU A 63 6.36 10.11 -29.32
C LEU A 63 5.73 8.96 -28.52
N THR A 64 4.78 8.24 -29.12
CA THR A 64 4.14 7.09 -28.45
C THR A 64 5.14 5.96 -28.20
N GLN A 65 6.01 5.66 -29.16
CA GLN A 65 7.06 4.64 -28.98
C GLN A 65 8.07 5.05 -27.90
N LYS A 66 8.46 6.32 -27.81
CA LYS A 66 9.40 6.78 -26.77
C LYS A 66 8.80 6.71 -25.36
N LEU A 67 7.51 7.03 -25.20
CA LEU A 67 6.79 6.81 -23.94
C LEU A 67 6.75 5.33 -23.55
N LYS A 68 6.53 4.43 -24.53
CA LYS A 68 6.61 2.99 -24.30
C LYS A 68 8.02 2.54 -23.90
N SER A 69 9.05 3.04 -24.59
CA SER A 69 10.46 2.76 -24.25
C SER A 69 10.78 3.16 -22.81
N PHE A 70 10.26 4.29 -22.32
CA PHE A 70 10.40 4.65 -20.91
C PHE A 70 9.69 3.65 -19.98
N ALA A 71 8.45 3.26 -20.29
CA ALA A 71 7.70 2.31 -19.46
C ALA A 71 8.41 0.94 -19.37
N ASP A 72 9.06 0.52 -20.45
CA ASP A 72 9.78 -0.76 -20.56
C ASP A 72 11.25 -0.67 -20.08
N ALA A 73 11.78 0.53 -19.80
CA ALA A 73 13.17 0.73 -19.38
C ALA A 73 13.49 0.16 -17.98
N GLU A 74 14.78 -0.05 -17.74
CA GLU A 74 15.31 -0.41 -16.42
C GLU A 74 15.05 0.69 -15.37
N GLU A 75 14.96 0.30 -14.09
CA GLU A 75 14.60 1.22 -13.02
C GLU A 75 15.63 2.34 -12.82
N ASN A 76 16.91 2.06 -13.08
CA ASN A 76 17.97 3.07 -13.01
C ASN A 76 17.73 4.20 -14.03
N ILE A 77 17.44 3.86 -15.30
CA ILE A 77 17.15 4.84 -16.35
C ILE A 77 15.91 5.66 -16.00
N LYS A 78 14.86 4.99 -15.47
CA LYS A 78 13.64 5.68 -15.02
C LYS A 78 13.94 6.66 -13.89
N ASN A 79 14.76 6.27 -12.92
CA ASN A 79 15.14 7.11 -11.80
C ASN A 79 15.97 8.31 -12.22
N ASP A 80 16.91 8.13 -13.15
CA ASP A 80 17.71 9.22 -13.69
C ASP A 80 16.82 10.28 -14.37
N ILE A 81 15.87 9.84 -15.21
CA ILE A 81 14.92 10.74 -15.89
C ILE A 81 13.97 11.41 -14.91
N ARG A 82 13.50 10.71 -13.86
CA ARG A 82 12.68 11.30 -12.79
C ARG A 82 13.47 12.35 -12.00
N ALA A 83 14.73 12.07 -11.69
CA ALA A 83 15.60 13.02 -10.99
C ALA A 83 15.85 14.27 -11.84
N GLU A 84 16.04 14.11 -13.15
CA GLU A 84 16.16 15.20 -14.11
C GLU A 84 14.89 16.05 -14.19
N ALA A 85 13.71 15.42 -14.23
CA ALA A 85 12.42 16.11 -14.23
C ALA A 85 12.23 16.98 -12.97
N VAL A 86 12.65 16.46 -11.81
CA VAL A 86 12.61 17.20 -10.53
C VAL A 86 13.63 18.33 -10.49
N ALA A 87 14.86 18.09 -10.96
CA ALA A 87 15.93 19.08 -10.96
C ALA A 87 15.59 20.30 -11.84
N ASP A 88 14.95 20.05 -12.98
CA ASP A 88 14.59 21.08 -13.95
C ASP A 88 13.17 21.66 -13.75
N ASP A 89 12.42 21.15 -12.76
CA ASP A 89 11.02 21.53 -12.48
C ASP A 89 10.11 21.41 -13.71
N VAL A 90 10.22 20.30 -14.44
CA VAL A 90 9.41 20.00 -15.63
C VAL A 90 8.55 18.75 -15.46
N ASP A 91 7.52 18.62 -16.28
CA ASP A 91 6.71 17.40 -16.30
C ASP A 91 7.53 16.19 -16.76
N ILE A 92 7.27 15.03 -16.17
CA ILE A 92 7.97 13.78 -16.50
C ILE A 92 7.88 13.44 -17.99
N ILE A 93 6.79 13.78 -18.69
CA ILE A 93 6.69 13.55 -20.13
C ILE A 93 7.70 14.39 -20.90
N VAL A 94 7.92 15.63 -20.50
CA VAL A 94 8.91 16.51 -21.14
C VAL A 94 10.30 15.94 -20.93
N ALA A 95 10.61 15.50 -19.70
CA ALA A 95 11.89 14.86 -19.38
C ALA A 95 12.11 13.55 -20.17
N ILE A 96 11.10 12.67 -20.24
CA ILE A 96 11.15 11.43 -21.04
C ILE A 96 11.44 11.74 -22.50
N LEU A 97 10.72 12.70 -23.08
CA LEU A 97 10.76 12.94 -24.52
C LEU A 97 12.05 13.65 -24.95
N ARG A 98 12.65 14.48 -24.09
CA ARG A 98 13.97 15.09 -24.33
C ARG A 98 15.15 14.17 -24.01
N SER A 99 14.95 13.14 -23.19
CA SER A 99 16.03 12.26 -22.75
C SER A 99 16.72 11.55 -23.93
N GLU A 100 18.04 11.59 -23.95
CA GLU A 100 18.89 10.87 -24.91
C GLU A 100 19.10 9.39 -24.50
N LEU A 101 18.73 9.02 -23.27
CA LEU A 101 18.84 7.64 -22.77
C LEU A 101 17.80 6.69 -23.41
N LEU A 102 16.83 7.24 -24.13
CA LEU A 102 15.72 6.50 -24.73
C LEU A 102 15.66 6.74 -26.23
N SER A 103 15.45 5.67 -26.98
CA SER A 103 15.12 5.71 -28.40
C SER A 103 13.60 5.59 -28.62
N PRO A 104 13.05 6.16 -29.71
CA PRO A 104 13.70 6.91 -30.79
C PRO A 104 14.04 8.37 -30.42
N GLU A 105 14.94 9.00 -31.17
CA GLU A 105 15.22 10.45 -31.07
C GLU A 105 14.06 11.28 -31.64
N LEU A 106 13.81 12.46 -31.06
CA LEU A 106 12.78 13.38 -31.51
C LEU A 106 13.34 14.37 -32.53
N THR A 107 12.50 14.78 -33.48
CA THR A 107 12.81 15.92 -34.34
C THR A 107 12.62 17.25 -33.58
N PRO A 108 13.27 18.35 -34.01
CA PRO A 108 13.07 19.66 -33.39
C PRO A 108 11.60 20.12 -33.36
N ASP A 109 10.82 19.78 -34.39
CA ASP A 109 9.39 20.11 -34.46
C ASP A 109 8.57 19.33 -33.40
N GLN A 110 8.93 18.07 -33.15
CA GLN A 110 8.30 17.25 -32.11
C GLN A 110 8.61 17.79 -30.72
N VAL A 111 9.86 18.21 -30.48
CA VAL A 111 10.25 18.85 -29.22
C VAL A 111 9.44 20.14 -29.00
N GLY A 112 9.30 20.97 -30.03
CA GLY A 112 8.47 22.18 -29.98
C GLY A 112 7.00 21.87 -29.69
N LYS A 113 6.42 20.86 -30.33
CA LYS A 113 5.03 20.42 -30.10
C LYS A 113 4.81 19.97 -28.65
N VAL A 114 5.73 19.17 -28.11
CA VAL A 114 5.67 18.69 -26.72
C VAL A 114 5.73 19.84 -25.72
N PHE A 115 6.67 20.77 -25.89
CA PHE A 115 6.83 21.91 -25.01
C PHE A 115 5.60 22.85 -25.07
N ASN A 116 5.08 23.12 -26.26
CA ASN A 116 3.86 23.91 -26.44
C ASN A 116 2.64 23.23 -25.79
N GLY A 117 2.52 21.90 -25.93
CA GLY A 117 1.47 21.12 -25.27
C GLY A 117 1.57 21.16 -23.75
N TYR A 118 2.80 21.10 -23.20
CA TYR A 118 3.05 21.24 -21.76
C TYR A 118 2.66 22.63 -21.24
N VAL A 119 3.04 23.69 -21.94
CA VAL A 119 2.65 25.07 -21.60
C VAL A 119 1.13 25.24 -21.67
N ALA A 120 0.50 24.74 -22.73
CA ALA A 120 -0.96 24.75 -22.88
C ALA A 120 -1.66 23.97 -21.76
N TRP A 121 -1.12 22.82 -21.35
CA TRP A 121 -1.62 22.03 -20.22
C TRP A 121 -1.56 22.81 -18.91
N ASN A 122 -0.40 23.39 -18.57
CA ASN A 122 -0.26 24.18 -17.35
C ASN A 122 -1.21 25.39 -17.36
N ASN A 123 -1.29 26.09 -18.49
CA ASN A 123 -2.22 27.21 -18.65
C ASN A 123 -3.67 26.77 -18.47
N ALA A 124 -4.10 25.69 -19.12
CA ALA A 124 -5.46 25.16 -18.99
C ALA A 124 -5.77 24.63 -17.59
N VAL A 125 -4.78 24.12 -16.85
CA VAL A 125 -5.01 23.70 -15.47
C VAL A 125 -5.14 24.93 -14.54
N GLU A 126 -4.40 26.00 -14.78
CA GLU A 126 -4.37 27.20 -13.93
C GLU A 126 -5.46 28.22 -14.28
N HIS A 127 -5.87 28.27 -15.55
CA HIS A 127 -6.79 29.25 -16.10
C HIS A 127 -7.91 28.56 -16.91
N VAL A 128 -9.11 29.14 -16.88
CA VAL A 128 -10.28 28.65 -17.64
C VAL A 128 -10.30 29.28 -19.03
N ASP A 129 -9.16 29.28 -19.73
CA ASP A 129 -9.10 29.86 -21.06
C ASP A 129 -9.34 28.81 -22.16
N LEU A 130 -10.18 29.17 -23.14
CA LEU A 130 -10.65 28.28 -24.20
C LEU A 130 -9.65 28.19 -25.37
N GLU A 131 -8.76 29.19 -25.52
CA GLU A 131 -7.90 29.32 -26.71
C GLU A 131 -6.79 28.24 -26.82
N MET A 132 -6.36 27.64 -25.71
CA MET A 132 -5.28 26.62 -25.69
C MET A 132 -5.76 25.18 -25.43
N GLN A 133 -7.07 24.93 -25.48
CA GLN A 133 -7.64 23.62 -25.11
C GLN A 133 -7.13 22.44 -25.92
N GLN A 134 -6.92 22.61 -27.23
CA GLN A 134 -6.47 21.50 -28.10
C GLN A 134 -5.05 21.03 -27.73
N GLY A 135 -4.13 21.96 -27.46
CA GLY A 135 -2.77 21.62 -27.01
C GLY A 135 -2.75 20.96 -25.64
N ALA A 136 -3.59 21.45 -24.71
CA ALA A 136 -3.76 20.87 -23.39
C ALA A 136 -4.34 19.45 -23.45
N GLN A 137 -5.40 19.23 -24.24
CA GLN A 137 -6.01 17.91 -24.44
C GLN A 137 -5.03 16.92 -25.07
N TRP A 138 -4.27 17.36 -26.07
CA TRP A 138 -3.24 16.52 -26.69
C TRP A 138 -2.16 16.09 -25.68
N PHE A 139 -1.69 17.01 -24.83
CA PHE A 139 -0.74 16.68 -23.76
C PHE A 139 -1.37 15.80 -22.67
N ALA A 140 -2.67 15.96 -22.41
CA ALA A 140 -3.42 15.09 -21.51
C ALA A 140 -3.46 13.64 -22.02
N HIS A 141 -3.68 13.44 -23.33
CA HIS A 141 -3.63 12.12 -23.94
C HIS A 141 -2.24 11.47 -23.80
N MET A 142 -1.17 12.25 -23.93
CA MET A 142 0.19 11.77 -23.67
C MET A 142 0.37 11.28 -22.22
N LYS A 143 -0.19 12.02 -21.25
CA LYS A 143 -0.23 11.59 -19.82
C LYS A 143 -0.99 10.31 -19.61
N GLN A 144 -2.18 10.20 -20.18
CA GLN A 144 -2.97 8.97 -20.10
C GLN A 144 -2.25 7.79 -20.73
N LEU A 145 -1.59 8.01 -21.86
CA LEU A 145 -0.86 6.98 -22.57
C LEU A 145 0.34 6.45 -21.74
N LEU A 146 1.12 7.34 -21.12
CA LEU A 146 2.20 6.93 -20.21
C LEU A 146 1.68 6.08 -19.03
N LYS A 147 0.54 6.46 -18.44
CA LYS A 147 -0.12 5.68 -17.37
C LYS A 147 -0.51 4.29 -17.86
N LEU A 148 -1.14 4.21 -19.04
CA LEU A 148 -1.59 2.94 -19.60
C LEU A 148 -0.42 2.02 -19.97
N TYR A 149 0.65 2.54 -20.58
CA TYR A 149 1.86 1.76 -20.83
C TYR A 149 2.46 1.20 -19.54
N THR A 150 2.55 2.04 -18.50
CA THR A 150 3.05 1.61 -17.18
C THR A 150 2.19 0.48 -16.61
N ARG A 151 0.87 0.65 -16.58
CA ARG A 151 -0.07 -0.39 -16.08
C ARG A 151 -0.01 -1.68 -16.89
N GLN A 152 0.04 -1.58 -18.21
CA GLN A 152 0.16 -2.74 -19.09
C GLN A 152 1.45 -3.51 -18.80
N ARG A 153 2.58 -2.79 -18.68
CA ARG A 153 3.89 -3.37 -18.35
C ARG A 153 3.88 -4.03 -16.96
N ASP A 154 3.24 -3.42 -15.97
CA ASP A 154 3.14 -4.00 -14.62
C ASP A 154 2.31 -5.28 -14.62
N LYS A 155 1.20 -5.33 -15.38
CA LYS A 155 0.44 -6.58 -15.58
C LYS A 155 1.24 -7.64 -16.32
N ALA A 156 2.03 -7.26 -17.32
CA ALA A 156 2.91 -8.19 -18.04
C ALA A 156 4.03 -8.74 -17.14
N MET A 157 4.58 -7.92 -16.25
CA MET A 157 5.56 -8.35 -15.24
C MET A 157 4.93 -9.27 -14.19
N MET A 158 3.71 -8.97 -13.74
CA MET A 158 2.99 -9.86 -12.84
C MET A 158 2.75 -11.23 -13.50
N LEU A 159 2.41 -11.22 -14.80
CA LEU A 159 2.26 -12.44 -15.58
C LEU A 159 3.56 -13.24 -15.65
N SER A 160 4.72 -12.59 -15.88
CA SER A 160 6.01 -13.28 -15.91
C SER A 160 6.33 -13.92 -14.56
N ILE A 161 6.10 -13.19 -13.45
CA ILE A 161 6.32 -13.71 -12.09
C ILE A 161 5.45 -14.94 -11.82
N VAL A 162 4.17 -14.93 -12.20
CA VAL A 162 3.28 -16.08 -11.98
C VAL A 162 3.68 -17.29 -12.84
N GLU A 163 4.23 -17.05 -14.03
CA GLU A 163 4.71 -18.10 -14.93
C GLU A 163 6.01 -18.75 -14.45
N GLU A 164 6.78 -18.08 -13.58
CA GLU A 164 8.01 -18.64 -13.01
C GLU A 164 7.74 -19.88 -12.13
N PRO A 165 8.49 -20.98 -12.33
CA PRO A 165 8.34 -22.20 -11.53
C PRO A 165 8.59 -21.97 -10.02
N VAL A 166 9.50 -21.05 -9.68
CA VAL A 166 9.85 -20.73 -8.28
C VAL A 166 8.65 -20.12 -7.55
N THR A 167 7.86 -19.29 -8.22
CA THR A 167 6.65 -18.68 -7.65
C THR A 167 5.65 -19.74 -7.21
N LEU A 168 5.43 -20.78 -8.02
CA LEU A 168 4.59 -21.90 -7.62
C LEU A 168 5.17 -22.66 -6.43
N GLN A 169 6.49 -22.84 -6.36
CA GLN A 169 7.12 -23.50 -5.22
C GLN A 169 6.92 -22.67 -3.94
N LEU A 170 7.10 -21.36 -4.00
CA LEU A 170 6.84 -20.44 -2.88
C LEU A 170 5.39 -20.50 -2.42
N PHE A 171 4.42 -20.51 -3.35
CA PHE A 171 3.02 -20.71 -2.98
C PHE A 171 2.82 -22.03 -2.26
N ARG A 172 3.45 -23.12 -2.71
CA ARG A 172 3.30 -24.44 -2.09
C ARG A 172 3.84 -24.40 -0.67
N ASP A 173 5.03 -23.85 -0.49
CA ASP A 173 5.69 -23.76 0.82
C ASP A 173 4.86 -22.90 1.78
N LEU A 174 4.38 -21.74 1.33
CA LEU A 174 3.48 -20.87 2.09
C LEU A 174 2.20 -21.61 2.49
N PHE A 175 1.53 -22.27 1.54
CA PHE A 175 0.34 -23.06 1.84
C PHE A 175 0.64 -24.18 2.83
N THR A 176 1.77 -24.89 2.72
CA THR A 176 2.14 -25.96 3.65
C THR A 176 2.36 -25.42 5.07
N ILE A 177 3.03 -24.28 5.23
CA ILE A 177 3.27 -23.64 6.54
C ILE A 177 1.96 -23.38 7.28
N PHE A 178 0.94 -22.84 6.61
CA PHE A 178 -0.35 -22.54 7.24
C PHE A 178 -1.27 -23.77 7.33
N TYR A 179 -1.19 -24.65 6.34
CA TYR A 179 -2.16 -25.73 6.20
C TYR A 179 -1.83 -26.95 7.07
N GLU A 180 -0.56 -27.26 7.31
CA GLU A 180 -0.16 -28.36 8.18
C GLU A 180 -0.74 -28.24 9.61
N PRO A 181 -0.66 -27.07 10.27
CA PRO A 181 -1.45 -26.72 11.46
C PRO A 181 -2.94 -27.02 11.35
N LEU A 182 -3.59 -26.49 10.31
CA LEU A 182 -5.04 -26.60 10.12
C LEU A 182 -5.47 -28.06 9.97
N VAL A 183 -4.75 -28.87 9.18
CA VAL A 183 -5.00 -30.31 9.00
C VAL A 183 -5.06 -31.06 10.32
N ARG A 184 -4.13 -30.74 11.22
CA ARG A 184 -4.03 -31.42 12.52
C ARG A 184 -5.30 -31.16 13.34
N VAL A 185 -5.86 -29.96 13.24
CA VAL A 185 -7.14 -29.60 13.88
C VAL A 185 -8.36 -30.18 13.12
N TYR A 186 -8.32 -30.24 11.79
CA TYR A 186 -9.38 -30.86 10.97
C TYR A 186 -9.59 -32.35 11.27
N LYS A 187 -8.55 -33.07 11.72
CA LYS A 187 -8.66 -34.49 12.09
C LYS A 187 -9.34 -34.71 13.44
N SER A 188 -9.31 -33.73 14.32
CA SER A 188 -9.76 -33.84 15.70
C SER A 188 -11.11 -33.14 15.93
N ALA A 189 -11.45 -32.13 15.13
CA ALA A 189 -12.73 -31.42 15.19
C ALA A 189 -13.76 -31.89 14.13
N ASN A 190 -15.06 -31.72 14.43
CA ASN A 190 -16.16 -32.00 13.49
C ASN A 190 -16.35 -30.87 12.46
N VAL A 191 -15.24 -30.42 11.83
CA VAL A 191 -15.16 -29.23 10.94
C VAL A 191 -15.95 -29.39 9.64
N TYR A 192 -16.54 -30.56 9.41
CA TYR A 192 -17.45 -30.81 8.30
C TYR A 192 -18.64 -29.84 8.29
N ASN A 193 -19.17 -29.50 9.47
CA ASN A 193 -20.26 -28.53 9.57
C ASN A 193 -19.77 -27.11 9.30
N SER A 194 -18.58 -26.74 9.79
CA SER A 194 -17.98 -25.42 9.62
C SER A 194 -17.73 -25.05 8.15
N ILE A 195 -17.44 -26.02 7.27
CA ILE A 195 -17.34 -25.77 5.82
C ILE A 195 -18.69 -25.38 5.22
N THR A 196 -19.78 -25.97 5.71
CA THR A 196 -21.13 -25.58 5.27
C THR A 196 -21.46 -24.19 5.79
N ASP A 197 -21.11 -23.91 7.04
CA ASP A 197 -21.31 -22.59 7.65
C ASP A 197 -20.50 -21.50 6.89
N PHE A 198 -19.26 -21.80 6.49
CA PHE A 198 -18.45 -20.91 5.65
C PHE A 198 -19.03 -20.71 4.24
N ALA A 199 -19.55 -21.77 3.62
CA ALA A 199 -20.19 -21.64 2.31
C ALA A 199 -21.42 -20.72 2.37
N LEU A 200 -22.24 -20.85 3.43
CA LEU A 200 -23.37 -19.94 3.66
C LEU A 200 -22.93 -18.50 3.86
N PHE A 201 -21.83 -18.28 4.60
CA PHE A 201 -21.22 -16.96 4.74
C PHE A 201 -20.75 -16.41 3.38
N ALA A 202 -20.02 -17.21 2.59
CA ALA A 202 -19.50 -16.78 1.31
C ALA A 202 -20.61 -16.40 0.31
N ASP A 203 -21.67 -17.21 0.24
CA ASP A 203 -22.83 -16.92 -0.63
C ASP A 203 -23.53 -15.62 -0.21
N ASP A 204 -23.72 -15.41 1.09
CA ASP A 204 -24.33 -14.20 1.65
C ASP A 204 -23.43 -12.97 1.47
N ALA A 205 -22.12 -13.13 1.63
CA ALA A 205 -21.13 -12.09 1.37
C ALA A 205 -21.14 -11.66 -0.10
N ILE A 206 -21.16 -12.61 -1.04
CA ILE A 206 -21.30 -12.31 -2.47
C ILE A 206 -22.60 -11.54 -2.72
N SER A 207 -23.72 -11.94 -2.12
CA SER A 207 -24.99 -11.24 -2.28
C SER A 207 -24.97 -9.81 -1.74
N VAL A 208 -24.31 -9.58 -0.60
CA VAL A 208 -24.13 -8.24 -0.02
C VAL A 208 -23.24 -7.37 -0.92
N ILE A 209 -22.13 -7.93 -1.43
CA ILE A 209 -21.23 -7.22 -2.35
C ILE A 209 -21.95 -6.86 -3.65
N GLU A 210 -22.68 -7.79 -4.26
CA GLU A 210 -23.46 -7.51 -5.48
C GLU A 210 -24.53 -6.44 -5.24
N SER A 211 -25.17 -6.46 -4.07
CA SER A 211 -26.17 -5.45 -3.69
C SER A 211 -25.54 -4.08 -3.49
N ALA A 212 -24.38 -4.02 -2.83
CA ALA A 212 -23.61 -2.80 -2.63
C ALA A 212 -23.08 -2.22 -3.94
N GLN A 213 -22.62 -3.07 -4.88
CA GLN A 213 -22.17 -2.63 -6.20
C GLN A 213 -23.31 -2.13 -7.10
N ARG A 214 -24.53 -2.65 -6.94
CA ARG A 214 -25.72 -2.20 -7.70
C ARG A 214 -26.32 -0.90 -7.16
N GLN A 215 -26.08 -0.59 -5.90
CA GLN A 215 -26.41 0.71 -5.33
C GLN A 215 -25.32 1.68 -5.79
N ASP A 216 -25.61 2.47 -6.82
CA ASP A 216 -24.70 3.49 -7.38
C ASP A 216 -24.01 4.33 -6.28
N ALA A 217 -22.86 4.93 -6.61
CA ALA A 217 -21.96 5.73 -5.76
C ALA A 217 -22.58 6.90 -4.93
N SER A 218 -23.91 7.03 -4.94
CA SER A 218 -24.72 7.91 -4.09
C SER A 218 -25.34 7.23 -2.86
N ALA A 219 -25.13 5.93 -2.67
CA ALA A 219 -25.56 5.25 -1.45
C ALA A 219 -24.84 5.82 -0.23
N ASP A 220 -25.59 6.11 0.82
CA ASP A 220 -25.06 6.58 2.11
C ASP A 220 -24.01 5.57 2.61
N PRO A 221 -22.73 5.97 2.78
CA PRO A 221 -21.66 5.07 3.21
C PRO A 221 -22.01 4.30 4.48
N ASN A 222 -22.82 4.90 5.36
CA ASN A 222 -23.28 4.25 6.59
C ASN A 222 -24.18 3.04 6.32
N GLN A 223 -24.99 3.06 5.27
CA GLN A 223 -25.85 1.93 4.91
C GLN A 223 -25.02 0.75 4.36
N THR A 224 -24.00 1.04 3.55
CA THR A 224 -23.07 0.02 3.08
C THR A 224 -22.31 -0.61 4.25
N VAL A 225 -21.75 0.21 5.14
CA VAL A 225 -21.07 -0.27 6.36
C VAL A 225 -22.01 -1.12 7.21
N GLN A 226 -23.25 -0.67 7.43
CA GLN A 226 -24.23 -1.42 8.21
C GLN A 226 -24.55 -2.79 7.58
N ALA A 227 -24.66 -2.87 6.24
CA ALA A 227 -24.89 -4.15 5.57
C ALA A 227 -23.76 -5.16 5.79
N PHE A 228 -22.50 -4.69 5.87
CA PHE A 228 -21.37 -5.54 6.23
C PHE A 228 -21.36 -5.92 7.71
N ILE A 229 -21.72 -5.00 8.62
CA ILE A 229 -21.90 -5.31 10.05
C ILE A 229 -22.96 -6.40 10.22
N ASP A 230 -24.10 -6.27 9.54
CA ASP A 230 -25.20 -7.23 9.62
C ASP A 230 -24.83 -8.59 9.01
N LEU A 231 -23.98 -8.61 7.98
CA LEU A 231 -23.38 -9.85 7.46
C LEU A 231 -22.51 -10.52 8.53
N CYS A 232 -21.59 -9.78 9.15
CA CYS A 232 -20.74 -10.31 10.21
C CYS A 232 -21.57 -10.85 11.38
N ALA A 233 -22.56 -10.08 11.85
CA ALA A 233 -23.42 -10.46 12.97
C ALA A 233 -24.23 -11.76 12.69
N ARG A 234 -24.70 -11.97 11.45
CA ARG A 234 -25.43 -13.18 11.06
C ARG A 234 -24.57 -14.45 11.14
N HIS A 235 -23.28 -14.34 10.85
CA HIS A 235 -22.36 -15.50 10.80
C HIS A 235 -21.40 -15.57 12.00
N GLU A 236 -21.42 -14.58 12.89
CA GLU A 236 -20.60 -14.49 14.10
C GLU A 236 -20.67 -15.75 14.96
N ALA A 237 -21.88 -16.24 15.26
CA ALA A 237 -22.06 -17.44 16.08
C ALA A 237 -21.44 -18.70 15.44
N ASN A 238 -21.53 -18.83 14.12
CA ASN A 238 -20.91 -19.94 13.39
C ASN A 238 -19.38 -19.83 13.42
N PHE A 239 -18.84 -18.62 13.33
CA PHE A 239 -17.41 -18.37 13.43
C PHE A 239 -16.87 -18.66 14.84
N TYR A 240 -17.55 -18.22 15.89
CA TYR A 240 -17.18 -18.56 17.27
C TYR A 240 -17.23 -20.06 17.53
N LYS A 241 -18.27 -20.73 17.03
CA LYS A 241 -18.37 -22.18 17.12
C LYS A 241 -17.19 -22.86 16.42
N PHE A 242 -16.80 -22.37 15.24
CA PHE A 242 -15.61 -22.87 14.55
C PHE A 242 -14.33 -22.65 15.38
N ILE A 243 -14.06 -21.43 15.86
CA ILE A 243 -12.89 -21.16 16.71
C ILE A 243 -12.89 -22.07 17.94
N HIS A 244 -14.04 -22.23 18.58
CA HIS A 244 -14.16 -23.06 19.78
C HIS A 244 -13.91 -24.54 19.50
N GLU A 245 -14.49 -25.10 18.43
CA GLU A 245 -14.24 -26.48 18.01
C GLU A 245 -12.77 -26.69 17.64
N VAL A 246 -12.16 -25.73 16.94
CA VAL A 246 -10.75 -25.76 16.58
C VAL A 246 -9.89 -25.74 17.86
N HIS A 247 -10.18 -24.85 18.82
CA HIS A 247 -9.43 -24.75 20.08
C HIS A 247 -9.58 -26.00 20.97
N GLN A 248 -10.78 -26.58 21.11
CA GLN A 248 -10.98 -27.79 21.93
C GLN A 248 -10.22 -29.00 21.40
N HIS A 249 -10.04 -29.06 20.10
CA HIS A 249 -9.49 -30.22 19.40
C HIS A 249 -8.06 -29.99 18.92
N ASP A 250 -7.48 -28.85 19.26
CA ASP A 250 -6.13 -28.52 18.88
C ASP A 250 -5.08 -29.27 19.73
N ASN A 251 -3.98 -29.66 19.11
CA ASN A 251 -2.84 -30.31 19.76
C ASN A 251 -1.81 -29.27 20.26
N GLY A 252 -2.28 -28.15 20.82
CA GLY A 252 -1.42 -27.08 21.36
C GLY A 252 -0.93 -26.05 20.33
N LEU A 253 -1.42 -26.04 19.09
CA LEU A 253 -1.19 -24.96 18.12
C LEU A 253 -1.73 -23.61 18.59
N PHE A 254 -2.98 -23.54 19.05
CA PHE A 254 -3.61 -22.34 19.60
C PHE A 254 -2.90 -21.90 20.86
N GLN A 255 -2.48 -22.85 21.71
CA GLN A 255 -1.66 -22.54 22.87
C GLN A 255 -0.29 -22.00 22.46
N SER A 256 0.33 -22.53 21.40
CA SER A 256 1.60 -22.02 20.87
C SER A 256 1.44 -20.66 20.19
N LEU A 257 0.32 -20.44 19.49
CA LEU A 257 -0.01 -19.16 18.86
C LEU A 257 -0.30 -18.09 19.92
N MET A 258 -1.10 -18.42 20.93
CA MET A 258 -1.35 -17.55 22.07
C MET A 258 -0.07 -17.32 22.85
N GLY A 259 0.78 -18.34 23.04
CA GLY A 259 2.10 -18.20 23.63
C GLY A 259 3.00 -17.25 22.82
N TRP A 260 3.00 -17.36 21.49
CA TRP A 260 3.74 -16.45 20.61
C TRP A 260 3.20 -15.01 20.68
N ILE A 261 1.87 -14.84 20.73
CA ILE A 261 1.25 -13.51 20.94
C ILE A 261 1.61 -12.98 22.34
N GLU A 262 1.57 -13.83 23.37
CA GLU A 262 1.98 -13.49 24.74
C GLU A 262 3.45 -13.11 24.80
N GLU A 263 4.34 -13.79 24.08
CA GLU A 263 5.77 -13.43 23.95
C GLU A 263 5.93 -12.05 23.31
N ILE A 264 5.14 -11.72 22.28
CA ILE A 264 5.14 -10.38 21.69
C ILE A 264 4.62 -9.34 22.68
N LEU A 265 3.52 -9.62 23.38
CA LEU A 265 2.94 -8.71 24.36
C LEU A 265 3.87 -8.52 25.57
N ASP A 266 4.54 -9.58 26.02
CA ASP A 266 5.53 -9.54 27.09
C ASP A 266 6.75 -8.73 26.64
N PHE A 267 7.23 -8.94 25.42
CA PHE A 267 8.29 -8.13 24.82
C PHE A 267 7.90 -6.65 24.71
N LEU A 268 6.68 -6.33 24.27
CA LEU A 268 6.20 -4.95 24.18
C LEU A 268 6.07 -4.31 25.58
N ARG A 269 5.64 -5.08 26.58
CA ARG A 269 5.40 -4.58 27.94
C ARG A 269 6.66 -4.42 28.76
N ASN A 270 7.55 -5.41 28.71
CA ASN A 270 8.72 -5.51 29.57
C ASN A 270 10.02 -5.18 28.83
N GLY A 271 9.99 -5.14 27.51
CA GLY A 271 11.16 -4.96 26.67
C GLY A 271 11.97 -6.25 26.53
N PRO A 272 13.12 -6.18 25.84
CA PRO A 272 14.02 -7.31 25.66
C PRO A 272 14.62 -7.82 26.98
N ALA A 273 14.87 -9.14 27.04
CA ALA A 273 15.45 -9.81 28.21
C ALA A 273 16.86 -9.30 28.54
N GLY A 274 17.63 -8.86 27.54
CA GLY A 274 18.95 -8.24 27.70
C GLY A 274 18.96 -6.89 28.41
N GLY A 275 17.78 -6.39 28.83
CA GLY A 275 17.63 -5.21 29.67
C GLY A 275 17.56 -3.90 28.90
N LYS A 276 17.76 -2.79 29.62
CA LYS A 276 17.63 -1.44 29.04
C LYS A 276 18.95 -0.98 28.43
N MET A 277 18.87 -0.36 27.26
CA MET A 277 20.02 0.28 26.62
C MET A 277 20.30 1.66 27.24
N ASP A 278 21.53 1.88 27.68
CA ASP A 278 21.96 3.18 28.20
C ASP A 278 22.45 4.11 27.07
N ILE A 279 21.56 5.01 26.64
CA ILE A 279 21.85 6.02 25.61
C ILE A 279 22.92 7.03 26.08
N ASN A 280 23.02 7.30 27.38
CA ASN A 280 24.05 8.21 27.89
C ASN A 280 25.43 7.58 27.79
N ALA A 281 25.55 6.29 28.09
CA ALA A 281 26.80 5.54 27.92
C ALA A 281 27.24 5.50 26.44
N LEU A 282 26.29 5.27 25.52
CA LEU A 282 26.53 5.33 24.07
C LEU A 282 27.11 6.69 23.65
N PHE A 283 26.46 7.77 24.08
CA PHE A 283 26.87 9.14 23.75
C PHE A 283 28.23 9.49 24.35
N GLN A 284 28.44 9.20 25.64
CA GLN A 284 29.70 9.47 26.33
C GLN A 284 30.86 8.65 25.77
N GLY A 285 30.61 7.39 25.42
CA GLY A 285 31.60 6.51 24.80
C GLY A 285 32.06 7.05 23.46
N ALA A 286 31.11 7.37 22.56
CA ALA A 286 31.41 7.90 21.24
C ALA A 286 32.12 9.27 21.28
N ALA A 287 31.73 10.15 22.21
CA ALA A 287 32.42 11.41 22.43
C ALA A 287 33.84 11.21 22.99
N GLY A 288 34.02 10.25 23.91
CA GLY A 288 35.31 9.95 24.54
C GLY A 288 36.37 9.40 23.58
N VAL A 289 35.95 8.64 22.55
CA VAL A 289 36.85 8.13 21.49
C VAL A 289 36.97 9.07 20.28
N GLY A 290 36.30 10.24 20.32
CA GLY A 290 36.33 11.23 19.23
C GLY A 290 35.57 10.79 17.97
N GLN A 291 34.64 9.84 18.08
CA GLN A 291 33.78 9.41 16.97
C GLN A 291 32.73 10.47 16.63
N ILE A 292 32.30 11.24 17.63
CA ILE A 292 31.41 12.40 17.47
C ILE A 292 32.02 13.66 18.07
N ASP A 293 31.72 14.81 17.46
CA ASP A 293 31.85 16.11 18.11
C ASP A 293 30.69 16.29 19.10
N LYS A 294 31.03 16.36 20.39
CA LYS A 294 30.05 16.48 21.48
C LYS A 294 29.18 17.73 21.35
N ASP A 295 29.76 18.87 21.03
CA ASP A 295 29.05 20.15 21.05
C ASP A 295 28.13 20.25 19.83
N LEU A 296 28.59 19.78 18.67
CA LEU A 296 27.77 19.68 17.47
C LEU A 296 26.62 18.67 17.64
N ALA A 297 26.91 17.49 18.20
CA ALA A 297 25.88 16.48 18.46
C ALA A 297 24.82 16.98 19.44
N LEU A 298 25.20 17.70 20.51
CA LEU A 298 24.24 18.32 21.42
C LEU A 298 23.40 19.40 20.73
N ALA A 299 23.98 20.18 19.82
CA ALA A 299 23.23 21.16 19.04
C ALA A 299 22.20 20.48 18.13
N GLU A 300 22.58 19.42 17.42
CA GLU A 300 21.66 18.62 16.59
C GLU A 300 20.54 17.98 17.44
N ILE A 301 20.86 17.41 18.62
CA ILE A 301 19.87 16.81 19.52
C ILE A 301 18.86 17.87 19.98
N ASN A 302 19.33 19.04 20.40
CA ASN A 302 18.45 20.12 20.84
C ASN A 302 17.57 20.66 19.70
N GLN A 303 18.09 20.69 18.46
CA GLN A 303 17.28 21.04 17.28
C GLN A 303 16.18 20.01 17.03
N LEU A 304 16.47 18.71 17.16
CA LEU A 304 15.47 17.65 17.06
C LEU A 304 14.41 17.74 18.16
N ILE A 305 14.81 17.96 19.41
CA ILE A 305 13.87 18.13 20.53
C ILE A 305 12.94 19.31 20.25
N LYS A 306 13.51 20.47 19.88
CA LYS A 306 12.73 21.65 19.53
C LYS A 306 11.77 21.38 18.37
N TRP A 307 12.23 20.67 17.34
CA TRP A 307 11.38 20.28 16.22
C TRP A 307 10.22 19.39 16.66
N HIS A 308 10.45 18.39 17.52
CA HIS A 308 9.38 17.55 18.08
C HIS A 308 8.38 18.36 18.91
N GLU A 309 8.86 19.29 19.75
CA GLU A 309 8.00 20.18 20.54
C GLU A 309 7.14 21.08 19.66
N ASP A 310 7.75 21.72 18.66
CA ASP A 310 7.06 22.59 17.72
C ASP A 310 6.05 21.77 16.90
N ARG A 311 6.41 20.53 16.50
CA ARG A 311 5.54 19.61 15.74
C ARG A 311 4.32 19.22 16.58
N LYS A 312 4.53 18.80 17.84
CA LYS A 312 3.43 18.47 18.76
C LYS A 312 2.53 19.67 19.00
N ARG A 313 3.10 20.87 19.17
CA ARG A 313 2.32 22.11 19.32
C ARG A 313 1.52 22.45 18.07
N TRP A 314 2.10 22.28 16.88
CA TRP A 314 1.41 22.49 15.61
C TRP A 314 0.22 21.54 15.44
N HIS A 315 0.40 20.24 15.70
CA HIS A 315 -0.69 19.26 15.67
C HIS A 315 -1.77 19.57 16.69
N LEU A 316 -1.43 19.85 17.95
CA LEU A 316 -2.41 20.18 18.98
C LEU A 316 -3.22 21.44 18.63
N ASN A 317 -2.58 22.46 18.05
CA ASN A 317 -3.27 23.64 17.54
C ASN A 317 -4.20 23.30 16.38
N LYS A 318 -3.79 22.42 15.45
CA LYS A 318 -4.61 21.95 14.33
C LYS A 318 -5.82 21.16 14.80
N THR A 319 -5.64 20.23 15.74
CA THR A 319 -6.74 19.48 16.38
C THR A 319 -7.70 20.42 17.11
N ARG A 320 -7.17 21.38 17.88
CA ARG A 320 -8.00 22.39 18.56
C ARG A 320 -8.79 23.27 17.58
N GLN A 321 -8.18 23.64 16.45
CA GLN A 321 -8.87 24.40 15.39
C GLN A 321 -9.96 23.57 14.70
N LYS A 322 -9.72 22.28 14.42
CA LYS A 322 -10.75 21.34 13.92
C LYS A 322 -11.91 21.25 14.90
N MET A 323 -11.65 20.98 16.18
CA MET A 323 -12.66 20.88 17.23
C MET A 323 -13.46 22.19 17.44
N ALA A 324 -12.82 23.35 17.25
CA ALA A 324 -13.49 24.65 17.32
C ALA A 324 -14.31 24.96 16.06
N ALA A 325 -13.90 24.48 14.89
CA ALA A 325 -14.61 24.65 13.62
C ALA A 325 -15.78 23.66 13.46
N GLU A 326 -15.65 22.43 13.97
CA GLU A 326 -16.68 21.38 13.99
C GLU A 326 -17.66 21.51 15.16
N GLY A 327 -17.69 22.68 15.82
CA GLY A 327 -18.58 22.98 16.94
C GLY A 327 -20.06 23.00 16.54
N THR A 328 -20.63 21.82 16.26
CA THR A 328 -22.06 21.44 16.35
C THR A 328 -22.37 19.98 15.96
N SER A 329 -21.42 19.16 15.52
CA SER A 329 -21.73 17.79 15.03
C SER A 329 -20.75 16.70 15.49
N ALA A 330 -20.43 16.65 16.79
CA ALA A 330 -19.77 15.48 17.36
C ALA A 330 -20.84 14.45 17.80
N GLU A 331 -21.51 13.81 16.83
CA GLU A 331 -21.99 12.45 17.07
C GLU A 331 -20.74 11.57 17.07
N THR A 332 -20.18 11.36 18.26
CA THR A 332 -19.16 10.33 18.50
C THR A 332 -19.61 9.03 17.86
N MET A 333 -18.84 8.51 16.90
CA MET A 333 -19.04 7.18 16.33
C MET A 333 -19.25 6.16 17.45
N PRO A 334 -20.37 5.41 17.46
CA PRO A 334 -20.55 4.31 18.41
C PRO A 334 -19.50 3.23 18.12
N GLY A 335 -18.58 3.00 19.06
CA GLY A 335 -17.56 1.93 18.97
C GLY A 335 -16.10 2.41 18.90
N ALA A 336 -15.83 3.69 18.64
CA ALA A 336 -14.46 4.23 18.65
C ALA A 336 -13.82 4.27 20.06
N ALA A 337 -14.63 4.09 21.12
CA ALA A 337 -14.19 4.15 22.51
C ALA A 337 -13.89 2.77 23.14
N THR A 338 -13.87 1.69 22.36
CA THR A 338 -13.87 0.32 22.92
C THR A 338 -12.48 -0.19 23.30
N PHE A 339 -11.41 0.38 22.76
CA PHE A 339 -10.03 -0.01 23.09
C PHE A 339 -9.20 1.22 23.47
N ARG A 340 -8.51 1.15 24.60
CA ARG A 340 -7.52 2.17 25.03
C ARG A 340 -6.13 1.60 24.82
N GLY A 341 -5.16 2.44 24.47
CA GLY A 341 -3.76 2.03 24.36
C GLY A 341 -3.22 1.37 25.63
N SER A 342 -3.68 1.87 26.78
CA SER A 342 -3.40 1.31 28.09
C SER A 342 -3.89 -0.13 28.28
N ASP A 343 -4.93 -0.55 27.55
CA ASP A 343 -5.49 -1.90 27.60
C ASP A 343 -4.54 -2.95 27.00
N PHE A 344 -3.60 -2.49 26.15
CA PHE A 344 -2.51 -3.28 25.59
C PHE A 344 -1.16 -3.01 26.26
N GLY A 345 -1.14 -2.25 27.36
CA GLY A 345 0.09 -1.90 28.08
C GLY A 345 0.98 -0.88 27.37
N LEU A 346 0.45 -0.16 26.37
CA LEU A 346 1.16 0.89 25.63
C LEU A 346 0.92 2.25 26.28
N ASP A 347 1.95 3.10 26.30
CA ASP A 347 1.79 4.49 26.72
C ASP A 347 0.93 5.24 25.69
N GLU A 348 -0.10 5.91 26.18
CA GLU A 348 -1.06 6.62 25.34
C GLU A 348 -0.40 7.79 24.60
N ALA A 349 0.69 8.34 25.14
CA ALA A 349 1.50 9.36 24.47
C ALA A 349 2.28 8.81 23.26
N ASP A 350 2.70 7.53 23.31
CA ASP A 350 3.43 6.89 22.20
C ASP A 350 2.47 6.47 21.07
N LEU A 351 1.25 6.06 21.43
CA LEU A 351 0.17 5.81 20.46
C LEU A 351 -0.33 7.09 19.80
N GLU A 352 -0.39 8.20 20.54
CA GLU A 352 -0.66 9.52 19.96
C GLU A 352 0.41 9.88 18.91
N ASP A 353 1.69 9.60 19.16
CA ASP A 353 2.77 9.85 18.18
C ASP A 353 2.68 8.93 16.95
N LEU A 354 2.32 7.66 17.13
CA LEU A 354 2.09 6.72 16.02
C LEU A 354 0.88 7.12 15.16
N THR A 355 -0.23 7.50 15.77
CA THR A 355 -1.42 8.00 15.04
C THR A 355 -1.14 9.32 14.32
N ILE A 356 -0.34 10.20 14.91
CA ILE A 356 0.18 11.41 14.26
C ILE A 356 1.04 11.06 13.03
N SER A 357 1.82 9.98 13.11
CA SER A 357 2.62 9.50 11.97
C SER A 357 1.74 8.90 10.86
N ASP A 358 0.66 8.22 11.23
CA ASP A 358 -0.23 7.51 10.30
C ASP A 358 -1.15 8.48 9.52
N GLU A 359 -1.66 9.54 10.17
CA GLU A 359 -2.36 10.64 9.48
C GLU A 359 -1.48 11.37 8.44
N ALA A 360 -0.15 11.26 8.57
CA ALA A 360 0.80 11.82 7.60
C ALA A 360 1.06 10.86 6.42
N SER A 361 0.89 9.55 6.60
CA SER A 361 1.04 8.53 5.55
C SER A 361 -0.23 8.26 4.75
N ASP A 362 -1.42 8.56 5.27
CA ASP A 362 -2.72 8.37 4.59
C ASP A 362 -2.94 9.31 3.36
N ALA A 363 -1.88 10.01 2.94
CA ALA A 363 -1.87 10.96 1.85
C ALA A 363 -1.63 10.33 0.46
N SER A 364 -1.26 9.05 0.36
CA SER A 364 -0.87 8.42 -0.91
C SER A 364 -1.96 7.62 -1.62
N ASP A 365 -3.04 7.22 -0.94
CA ASP A 365 -3.91 6.13 -1.42
C ASP A 365 -5.26 6.55 -2.04
N GLU A 366 -5.54 7.84 -2.19
CA GLU A 366 -6.80 8.32 -2.80
C GLU A 366 -6.78 8.48 -4.35
N ASP A 367 -5.78 7.97 -5.08
CA ASP A 367 -5.70 8.14 -6.55
C ASP A 367 -6.48 7.08 -7.35
N SER A 368 -7.15 6.12 -6.70
CA SER A 368 -7.72 4.95 -7.36
C SER A 368 -9.18 5.11 -7.87
N GLY A 369 -9.88 6.20 -7.51
CA GLY A 369 -11.31 6.35 -7.79
C GLY A 369 -11.72 7.34 -8.89
N ASP A 370 -10.82 8.15 -9.44
CA ASP A 370 -11.17 9.25 -10.37
C ASP A 370 -11.02 8.83 -11.87
N GLU A 371 -10.92 7.54 -12.16
CA GLU A 371 -10.69 7.01 -13.52
C GLU A 371 -11.90 7.13 -14.47
N ASP A 372 -13.10 7.35 -13.93
CA ASP A 372 -14.36 7.41 -14.68
C ASP A 372 -14.76 8.83 -15.14
N MET A 373 -13.87 9.83 -15.00
CA MET A 373 -14.16 11.21 -15.41
C MET A 373 -13.62 11.51 -16.83
N ASP A 374 -14.54 11.82 -17.75
CA ASP A 374 -14.27 12.05 -19.18
C ASP A 374 -13.32 13.24 -19.50
N ASP A 375 -13.08 14.16 -18.55
CA ASP A 375 -12.19 15.31 -18.73
C ASP A 375 -10.91 15.23 -17.88
N PRO A 376 -9.76 14.87 -18.48
CA PRO A 376 -8.48 14.77 -17.79
C PRO A 376 -7.99 16.10 -17.20
N ILE A 377 -8.36 17.23 -17.80
CA ILE A 377 -7.98 18.57 -17.33
C ILE A 377 -8.74 18.87 -16.04
N ALA A 378 -10.04 18.55 -15.99
CA ALA A 378 -10.85 18.71 -14.78
C ALA A 378 -10.38 17.81 -13.63
N VAL A 379 -9.96 16.57 -13.94
CA VAL A 379 -9.33 15.67 -12.96
C VAL A 379 -8.04 16.29 -12.41
N GLU A 380 -7.14 16.76 -13.26
CA GLU A 380 -5.88 17.38 -12.81
C GLU A 380 -6.13 18.67 -12.01
N ARG A 381 -7.10 19.50 -12.39
CA ARG A 381 -7.50 20.69 -11.61
C ARG A 381 -7.93 20.30 -10.20
N ARG A 382 -8.81 19.30 -10.07
CA ARG A 382 -9.23 18.78 -8.77
C ARG A 382 -8.04 18.23 -7.98
N ARG A 383 -7.14 17.50 -8.63
CA ARG A 383 -5.90 16.99 -8.01
C ARG A 383 -5.00 18.12 -7.51
N ARG A 384 -4.78 19.18 -8.28
CA ARG A 384 -4.00 20.35 -7.86
C ARG A 384 -4.67 21.13 -6.74
N ILE A 385 -6.00 21.26 -6.75
CA ILE A 385 -6.77 21.86 -5.65
C ILE A 385 -6.61 21.02 -4.38
N LYS A 386 -6.80 19.69 -4.45
CA LYS A 386 -6.56 18.78 -3.32
C LYS A 386 -5.13 18.89 -2.81
N LYS A 387 -4.12 18.91 -3.70
CA LYS A 387 -2.71 19.11 -3.33
C LYS A 387 -2.47 20.48 -2.70
N GLN A 388 -3.10 21.54 -3.19
CA GLN A 388 -3.01 22.87 -2.60
C GLN A 388 -3.67 22.93 -1.23
N ASP A 389 -4.82 22.28 -1.05
CA ASP A 389 -5.49 22.15 0.23
C ASP A 389 -4.70 21.27 1.20
N GLN A 390 -4.01 20.25 0.71
CA GLN A 390 -3.06 19.47 1.50
C GLN A 390 -1.88 20.32 1.93
N LEU A 391 -1.27 21.10 1.01
CA LEU A 391 -0.21 22.05 1.32
C LEU A 391 -0.66 23.12 2.31
N ARG A 392 -1.93 23.54 2.25
CA ARG A 392 -2.55 24.42 3.26
C ARG A 392 -2.73 23.71 4.59
N ARG A 393 -3.12 22.43 4.59
CA ARG A 393 -3.24 21.59 5.80
C ARG A 393 -1.90 21.26 6.44
N THR A 394 -0.80 21.25 5.68
CA THR A 394 0.57 21.10 6.18
C THR A 394 1.29 22.45 6.32
N ALA A 395 0.61 23.58 6.07
CA ALA A 395 1.20 24.90 6.21
C ALA A 395 1.58 25.16 7.67
N GLY A 396 2.81 25.64 7.87
CA GLY A 396 3.38 25.86 9.20
C GLY A 396 3.82 24.58 9.91
N GLU A 397 3.79 23.42 9.23
CA GLU A 397 4.42 22.20 9.75
C GLU A 397 5.92 22.45 9.96
N PRO A 398 6.45 22.18 11.16
CA PRO A 398 7.87 22.35 11.44
C PRO A 398 8.72 21.44 10.56
N VAL A 399 9.71 22.04 9.87
CA VAL A 399 10.64 21.30 9.01
C VAL A 399 11.66 20.55 9.87
N LYS A 400 11.85 19.26 9.60
CA LYS A 400 12.82 18.43 10.31
C LYS A 400 14.24 18.95 10.04
N PRO A 401 15.06 19.19 11.08
CA PRO A 401 16.44 19.64 10.90
C PRO A 401 17.29 18.55 10.26
N VAL A 402 18.27 18.95 9.46
CA VAL A 402 19.28 18.04 8.89
C VAL A 402 20.23 17.66 10.01
N VAL A 403 20.43 16.36 10.21
CA VAL A 403 21.37 15.81 11.21
C VAL A 403 22.43 14.97 10.52
N THR A 404 23.67 15.12 10.98
CA THR A 404 24.84 14.48 10.38
C THR A 404 25.74 13.86 11.44
N GLU A 405 25.90 14.53 12.57
CA GLU A 405 26.79 14.11 13.65
C GLU A 405 26.18 12.95 14.46
N ILE A 406 24.89 13.03 14.79
CA ILE A 406 24.19 11.96 15.52
C ILE A 406 24.16 10.66 14.72
N LEU A 407 24.08 10.73 13.38
CA LEU A 407 24.03 9.55 12.52
C LEU A 407 25.30 8.70 12.61
N LYS A 408 26.43 9.28 13.03
CA LYS A 408 27.66 8.52 13.30
C LYS A 408 27.53 7.54 14.46
N LEU A 409 26.49 7.66 15.29
CA LEU A 409 26.16 6.72 16.37
C LEU A 409 25.39 5.49 15.88
N ALA A 410 25.01 5.41 14.60
CA ALA A 410 24.20 4.31 14.07
C ALA A 410 24.87 2.93 14.26
N ASP A 411 26.17 2.82 13.94
CA ASP A 411 26.88 1.53 14.07
C ASP A 411 27.04 1.09 15.53
N PRO A 412 27.52 1.94 16.47
CA PRO A 412 27.58 1.56 17.89
C PRO A 412 26.20 1.29 18.49
N PHE A 413 25.18 2.06 18.11
CA PHE A 413 23.79 1.81 18.50
C PHE A 413 23.34 0.43 18.03
N GLY A 414 23.59 0.08 16.76
CA GLY A 414 23.27 -1.23 16.21
C GLY A 414 23.96 -2.38 16.96
N ILE A 415 25.20 -2.19 17.40
CA ILE A 415 25.93 -3.17 18.23
C ILE A 415 25.27 -3.32 19.61
N MET A 416 25.00 -2.22 20.30
CA MET A 416 24.34 -2.25 21.62
C MET A 416 22.94 -2.86 21.53
N LEU A 417 22.17 -2.49 20.50
CA LEU A 417 20.84 -3.03 20.24
C LEU A 417 20.91 -4.54 20.01
N ARG A 418 21.84 -5.02 19.19
CA ARG A 418 22.03 -6.47 19.00
C ARG A 418 22.36 -7.18 20.31
N HIS A 419 23.19 -6.60 21.17
CA HIS A 419 23.48 -7.21 22.47
C HIS A 419 22.26 -7.28 23.38
N VAL A 420 21.43 -6.25 23.38
CA VAL A 420 20.19 -6.22 24.16
C VAL A 420 19.15 -7.21 23.59
N LEU A 421 19.13 -7.40 22.27
CA LEU A 421 18.21 -8.32 21.57
C LEU A 421 18.75 -9.75 21.37
N ALA A 422 19.96 -10.07 21.82
CA ALA A 422 20.63 -11.33 21.51
C ALA A 422 20.10 -12.56 22.27
N ASP A 423 19.14 -12.38 23.19
CA ASP A 423 18.51 -13.46 23.96
C ASP A 423 17.07 -13.69 23.51
#